data_AF-A0A957HLT1-F1
#
_entry.id   AF-A0A957HLT1-F1
#
_cell.length_a   1.000
_cell.length_b   1.000
_cell.length_c   1.000
_cell.angle_alpha   90.00
_cell.angle_beta   90.00
_cell.angle_gamma   90.00
#
_symmetry.space_group_name_H-M   'P 1'
#
loop_
_entity.id
_entity.type
_entity.pdbx_description
1 polymer ?
#
loop_
_entity_poly.entity_id
_entity_poly.type
_entity_poly.pdbx_seq_one_letter_code
_entity_poly.pdbx_strand_id
1 'polypeptide(L)' 'GQEVLSEHQFCPGCGQSMATEKNCVSCQKQIPINFAYCPHCGDAQT' A
#
# COMPACT_ATOMS: atom_id res chain seq x y z
N GLY A 1 -9.24 -14.74 17.35
CA GLY A 1 -8.15 -13.79 17.06
C GLY A 1 -8.63 -12.93 15.93
N GLN A 2 -8.98 -11.69 16.21
CA GLN A 2 -9.44 -10.76 15.19
C GLN A 2 -8.21 -9.94 14.81
N GLU A 3 -7.50 -10.37 13.77
CA GLU A 3 -6.39 -9.62 13.18
C GLU A 3 -6.98 -8.41 12.46
N VAL A 4 -7.25 -7.35 13.25
CA VAL A 4 -7.59 -6.03 12.74
C VAL A 4 -6.29 -5.38 12.27
N LEU A 5 -5.79 -5.79 11.10
CA LEU A 5 -4.75 -5.09 10.40
C LEU A 5 -5.42 -4.05 9.49
N SER A 6 -5.30 -2.77 9.86
CA SER A 6 -5.61 -1.57 9.05
C SER A 6 -6.98 -0.91 9.23
N GLU A 7 -7.40 -0.62 10.46
CA GLU A 7 -8.64 0.13 10.71
C GLU A 7 -8.60 1.66 10.44
N HIS A 8 -7.52 2.23 9.86
CA HIS A 8 -7.44 3.70 9.67
C HIS A 8 -6.85 4.15 8.32
N GLN A 9 -6.84 3.30 7.30
CA GLN A 9 -6.27 3.68 6.00
C GLN A 9 -7.11 4.69 5.20
N PHE A 10 -8.31 5.08 5.65
CA PHE A 10 -9.20 5.97 4.89
C PHE A 10 -9.64 7.17 5.72
N CYS A 11 -9.51 8.37 5.14
CA CYS A 11 -9.96 9.60 5.79
C CYS A 11 -11.50 9.67 5.82
N PRO A 12 -12.16 9.76 6.99
CA PRO A 12 -13.62 9.73 7.09
C PRO A 12 -14.32 10.97 6.50
N GLY A 13 -13.58 12.04 6.21
CA GLY A 13 -14.11 13.28 5.63
C GLY A 13 -14.07 13.35 4.09
N CYS A 14 -13.19 12.58 3.44
CA CYS A 14 -13.04 12.59 1.97
C CYS A 14 -13.01 11.20 1.33
N GLY A 15 -12.93 10.13 2.11
CA GLY A 15 -12.84 8.75 1.62
C GLY A 15 -11.50 8.39 0.97
N GLN A 16 -10.53 9.31 0.91
CA GLN A 16 -9.21 9.01 0.34
C GLN A 16 -8.39 8.12 1.27
N SER A 17 -7.63 7.21 0.66
CA SER A 17 -6.69 6.41 1.41
C SER A 17 -5.53 7.28 1.91
N MET A 18 -5.31 7.28 3.22
CA MET A 18 -4.13 7.84 3.88
C MET A 18 -2.94 6.88 3.85
N ALA A 19 -3.08 5.75 3.15
CA ALA A 19 -2.00 4.78 2.99
C ALA A 19 -0.81 5.42 2.25
N THR A 20 0.29 5.61 2.97
CA THR A 20 1.57 6.08 2.42
C THR A 20 2.41 4.95 1.83
N GLU A 21 1.94 3.72 1.99
CA GLU A 21 2.60 2.50 1.53
C GLU A 21 1.56 1.55 0.93
N LYS A 22 1.99 0.78 -0.07
CA LYS A 22 1.21 -0.27 -0.75
C LYS A 22 2.02 -1.55 -0.83
N ASN A 23 1.36 -2.66 -1.08
CA ASN A 23 2.04 -3.92 -1.33
C ASN A 23 2.38 -4.03 -2.82
N CYS A 24 3.58 -4.53 -3.13
CA CYS A 24 4.00 -4.76 -4.49
C CYS A 24 3.09 -5.78 -5.18
N VAL A 25 2.57 -5.46 -6.37
CA VAL A 25 1.65 -6.33 -7.12
C VAL A 25 2.25 -7.68 -7.51
N SER A 26 3.58 -7.80 -7.51
CA SER A 26 4.33 -9.00 -7.90
C SER A 26 4.89 -9.75 -6.70
N CYS A 27 5.63 -9.08 -5.81
CA CYS A 27 6.33 -9.73 -4.71
C CYS A 27 5.70 -9.51 -3.32
N GLN A 28 4.58 -8.78 -3.25
CA GLN A 28 3.81 -8.49 -2.03
C GLN A 28 4.58 -7.78 -0.90
N LYS A 29 5.81 -7.31 -1.16
CA LYS A 29 6.57 -6.49 -0.21
C LYS A 29 5.97 -5.09 -0.12
N GLN A 30 5.97 -4.53 1.08
CA GLN A 30 5.51 -3.16 1.33
C GLN A 30 6.49 -2.16 0.69
N ILE A 31 5.94 -1.22 -0.08
CA ILE A 31 6.67 -0.18 -0.81
C ILE A 31 5.90 1.14 -0.74
N PRO A 32 6.54 2.31 -0.89
CA PRO A 32 5.82 3.58 -0.94
C PRO A 32 4.84 3.64 -2.13
N ILE A 33 3.63 4.17 -1.94
CA ILE A 33 2.63 4.32 -3.02
C ILE A 33 3.15 5.12 -4.22
N ASN A 34 4.07 6.06 -3.97
CA ASN A 34 4.63 6.94 -5.00
C ASN A 34 5.69 6.26 -5.88
N PHE A 35 6.06 5.01 -5.62
CA PHE A 35 7.06 4.30 -6.42
C PHE A 35 6.42 3.68 -7.67
N ALA A 36 6.92 4.05 -8.84
CA ALA A 36 6.51 3.47 -10.12
C ALA A 36 7.03 2.04 -10.32
N TYR A 37 8.11 1.65 -9.63
CA TYR A 37 8.71 0.32 -9.72
C TYR A 37 9.08 -0.20 -8.33
N CYS A 38 8.99 -1.51 -8.12
CA CYS A 38 9.37 -2.14 -6.87
C CYS A 38 10.90 -2.19 -6.71
N PRO A 39 11.49 -1.65 -5.63
CA PRO A 39 12.94 -1.69 -5.42
C PRO A 39 13.46 -3.09 -5.05
N HIS A 40 12.57 -4.06 -4.80
CA HIS A 40 12.94 -5.42 -4.43
C HIS A 40 12.93 -6.39 -5.61
N CYS A 41 11.98 -6.26 -6.54
CA CYS A 41 11.84 -7.17 -7.69
C CYS A 41 11.94 -6.47 -9.05
N GLY A 42 11.85 -5.15 -9.11
CA GLY A 42 11.93 -4.38 -10.36
C GLY A 42 10.60 -4.23 -11.12
N ASP A 43 9.52 -4.88 -10.68
CA ASP A 43 8.23 -4.80 -11.37
C ASP A 43 7.57 -3.43 -11.27
N ALA A 44 6.89 -3.03 -12.36
CA ALA A 44 6.11 -1.80 -12.40
C ALA A 44 4.87 -1.89 -11.49
N GLN A 45 4.57 -0.79 -10.81
CA GLN A 45 3.54 -0.66 -9.79
C GLN A 45 2.39 0.21 -10.30
N THR A 46 1.76 -0.29 -11.36
CA THR A 46 0.55 0.29 -11.99
C THR A 46 -0.73 -0.08 -11.25
#